data_AF-A0AAV9A730-F1
#
_entry.id   AF-A0AAV9A730-F1
#
_cell.length_a   1.000
_cell.length_b   1.000
_cell.length_c   1.000
_cell.angle_alpha   90.00
_cell.angle_beta   90.00
_cell.angle_gamma   90.00
#
_symmetry.space_group_name_H-M   'P 1'
#
loop_
_entity.id
_entity.type
_entity.pdbx_description
1 polymer ?
#
loop_
_entity_poly.entity_id
_entity_poly.type
_entity_poly.pdbx_seq_one_letter_code
_entity_poly.pdbx_strand_id
1 'polypeptide(L)'
;METPSKITLPLLILLLLAISLGLIANPCDATTNILYSGQRLSAGQSLREGNYRLLMQSNCNLVLYNGDYILWSTGTQYMGTNCYLTVTYDARLIVYDSSGRPVWTSDTYRAGRENYVLILQTDGSLVLYGPEVGRAYNARNTVTDTTAANAKSVKKGTFALVP
;
A
#
# COMPACT_ATOMS: atom_id res chain seq x y z
N MET A 1 -27.02 61.99 -21.59
CA MET A 1 -25.96 61.09 -22.10
C MET A 1 -25.19 60.60 -20.90
N GLU A 2 -25.63 59.48 -20.31
CA GLU A 2 -24.93 58.87 -19.18
C GLU A 2 -23.90 57.87 -19.71
N THR A 3 -22.65 58.00 -19.27
CA THR A 3 -21.61 56.99 -19.48
C THR A 3 -21.88 55.80 -18.56
N PRO A 4 -21.86 54.55 -19.05
CA PRO A 4 -22.06 53.40 -18.17
C PRO A 4 -20.87 53.27 -17.21
N SER A 5 -21.19 53.09 -15.93
CA SER A 5 -20.25 52.84 -14.85
C SER A 5 -19.34 51.66 -15.18
N LYS A 6 -18.03 51.91 -15.20
CA LYS A 6 -17.01 50.85 -15.29
C LYS A 6 -17.09 50.01 -14.02
N ILE A 7 -17.78 48.87 -14.12
CA ILE A 7 -17.68 47.78 -13.14
C ILE A 7 -16.21 47.41 -13.07
N THR A 8 -15.52 47.88 -12.03
CA THR A 8 -14.14 47.55 -11.75
C THR A 8 -14.03 46.02 -11.62
N LEU A 9 -13.11 45.43 -12.38
CA LEU A 9 -12.87 44.00 -12.49
C LEU A 9 -12.24 43.27 -11.27
N PRO A 10 -11.81 43.86 -10.12
CA PRO A 10 -11.04 43.08 -9.15
C PRO A 10 -11.91 42.17 -8.26
N LEU A 11 -13.23 42.37 -8.22
CA LEU A 11 -14.11 41.58 -7.34
C LEU A 11 -14.45 40.18 -7.90
N LEU A 12 -14.46 40.00 -9.23
CA LEU A 12 -14.76 38.71 -9.86
C LEU A 12 -13.56 37.76 -9.84
N ILE A 13 -12.32 38.30 -9.83
CA ILE A 13 -11.09 37.50 -9.76
C ILE A 13 -10.86 36.94 -8.35
N LEU A 14 -11.27 37.66 -7.28
CA LEU A 14 -11.18 37.16 -5.91
C LEU A 14 -12.13 35.98 -5.63
N LEU A 15 -13.29 35.91 -6.30
CA LEU A 15 -14.22 34.78 -6.13
C LEU A 15 -13.75 33.50 -6.83
N LEU A 16 -12.99 33.61 -7.94
CA LEU A 16 -12.42 32.46 -8.64
C LEU A 16 -11.20 31.85 -7.92
N LEU A 17 -10.46 32.65 -7.14
CA LEU A 17 -9.37 32.17 -6.27
C LEU A 17 -9.85 31.52 -4.97
N ALA A 18 -11.10 31.77 -4.55
CA ALA A 18 -11.68 31.10 -3.37
C ALA A 18 -12.28 29.72 -3.69
N ILE A 19 -12.57 29.42 -4.96
CA ILE A 19 -13.13 28.12 -5.39
C ILE A 19 -12.03 27.10 -5.76
N SER A 20 -10.78 27.54 -5.99
CA SER A 20 -9.65 26.61 -6.14
C SER A 20 -9.12 26.05 -4.81
N LEU A 21 -9.66 26.49 -3.66
CA LEU A 21 -9.20 26.10 -2.32
C LEU A 21 -10.09 25.03 -1.64
N GLY A 22 -10.85 24.25 -2.42
CA GLY A 22 -11.88 23.35 -1.89
C GLY A 22 -11.95 21.94 -2.48
N LEU A 23 -10.89 21.47 -3.18
CA LEU A 23 -10.83 20.12 -3.78
C LEU A 23 -9.47 19.45 -3.55
N ILE A 24 -8.83 19.69 -2.40
CA ILE A 24 -7.93 18.64 -1.89
C ILE A 24 -8.84 17.63 -1.21
N ALA A 25 -9.48 16.78 -2.02
CA ALA A 25 -9.76 15.45 -1.53
C ALA A 25 -8.39 14.88 -1.18
N ASN A 26 -7.94 15.09 0.07
CA ASN A 26 -6.96 14.19 0.65
C ASN A 26 -7.58 12.83 0.38
N PRO A 27 -7.00 11.96 -0.47
CA PRO A 27 -7.49 10.60 -0.52
C PRO A 27 -7.46 10.17 0.93
N CYS A 28 -8.63 9.85 1.46
CA CYS A 28 -8.74 9.29 2.79
C CYS A 28 -7.84 8.05 2.70
N ASP A 29 -6.63 8.16 3.27
CA ASP A 29 -5.69 7.07 3.41
C ASP A 29 -6.41 6.10 4.34
N ALA A 30 -7.31 5.30 3.78
CA ALA A 30 -7.89 4.15 4.42
C ALA A 30 -6.73 3.22 4.69
N THR A 31 -6.13 3.46 5.85
CA THR A 31 -4.86 2.90 6.23
C THR A 31 -5.17 1.50 6.74
N THR A 32 -5.17 0.55 5.81
CA THR A 32 -5.26 -0.87 6.11
C THR A 32 -3.86 -1.39 6.47
N ASN A 33 -3.77 -2.37 7.35
CA ASN A 33 -2.56 -3.17 7.55
C ASN A 33 -2.50 -4.40 6.63
N ILE A 34 -3.49 -4.54 5.75
CA ILE A 34 -3.75 -5.74 4.94
C ILE A 34 -3.81 -5.41 3.45
N LEU A 35 -3.24 -6.31 2.62
CA LEU A 35 -3.41 -6.33 1.18
C LEU A 35 -3.76 -7.75 0.70
N TYR A 36 -4.91 -7.94 0.06
CA TYR A 36 -5.36 -9.22 -0.47
C TYR A 36 -4.82 -9.49 -1.89
N SER A 37 -4.78 -10.76 -2.30
CA SER A 37 -4.50 -11.15 -3.69
C SER A 37 -5.34 -10.34 -4.70
N GLY A 38 -4.70 -9.83 -5.74
CA GLY A 38 -5.33 -9.02 -6.79
C GLY A 38 -5.53 -7.54 -6.42
N GLN A 39 -5.40 -7.16 -5.15
CA GLN A 39 -5.37 -5.74 -4.77
C GLN A 39 -4.02 -5.10 -5.09
N ARG A 40 -4.00 -3.77 -5.11
CA ARG A 40 -2.81 -2.97 -5.38
C ARG A 40 -2.56 -1.98 -4.27
N LEU A 41 -1.28 -1.85 -3.90
CA LEU A 41 -0.76 -0.74 -3.14
C LEU A 41 -0.01 0.16 -4.11
N SER A 42 -0.68 1.22 -4.58
CA SER A 42 -0.16 2.14 -5.59
C SER A 42 0.88 3.09 -5.02
N ALA A 43 1.68 3.72 -5.88
CA ALA A 43 2.58 4.81 -5.51
C ALA A 43 1.91 5.84 -4.58
N GLY A 44 2.57 6.16 -3.48
CA GLY A 44 2.09 7.04 -2.41
C GLY A 44 1.27 6.34 -1.32
N GLN A 45 0.69 5.16 -1.61
CA GLN A 45 -0.13 4.43 -0.65
C GLN A 45 0.73 3.57 0.28
N SER A 46 0.21 3.33 1.49
CA SER A 46 0.91 2.52 2.49
C SER A 46 0.00 1.58 3.27
N LEU A 47 0.54 0.42 3.66
CA LEU A 47 0.03 -0.34 4.79
C LEU A 47 0.63 0.22 6.09
N ARG A 48 -0.13 0.29 7.19
CA ARG A 48 0.39 0.73 8.49
C ARG A 48 -0.12 -0.10 9.65
N GLU A 49 0.73 -0.30 10.64
CA GLU A 49 0.40 -0.91 11.92
C GLU A 49 1.29 -0.28 13.01
N GLY A 50 0.70 0.45 13.95
CA GLY A 50 1.45 1.28 14.90
C GLY A 50 2.44 2.23 14.20
N ASN A 51 3.73 2.15 14.58
CA ASN A 51 4.81 2.94 13.98
C ASN A 51 5.34 2.35 12.66
N TYR A 52 4.93 1.13 12.31
CA TYR A 52 5.41 0.45 11.12
C TYR A 52 4.60 0.85 9.90
N ARG A 53 5.30 0.98 8.77
CA ARG A 53 4.68 1.39 7.51
C ARG A 53 5.37 0.77 6.31
N LEU A 54 4.62 0.03 5.50
CA LEU A 54 5.05 -0.41 4.18
C LEU A 54 4.55 0.60 3.15
N LEU A 55 5.44 1.41 2.58
CA LEU A 55 5.13 2.45 1.61
C LEU A 55 5.60 2.05 0.21
N MET A 56 4.71 2.09 -0.76
CA MET A 56 5.09 2.11 -2.16
C MET A 56 5.45 3.56 -2.54
N GLN A 57 6.74 3.90 -2.54
CA GLN A 57 7.18 5.27 -2.84
C GLN A 57 6.92 5.63 -4.32
N SER A 58 6.74 6.93 -4.59
CA SER A 58 6.51 7.45 -5.95
C SER A 58 7.67 7.23 -6.92
N ASN A 59 8.88 6.97 -6.42
CA ASN A 59 10.07 6.65 -7.20
C ASN A 59 10.20 5.13 -7.50
N CYS A 60 9.16 4.34 -7.26
CA CYS A 60 9.15 2.88 -7.46
C CYS A 60 9.92 2.04 -6.44
N ASN A 61 10.38 2.60 -5.33
CA ASN A 61 10.94 1.82 -4.23
C ASN A 61 9.86 1.42 -3.21
N LEU A 62 9.72 0.13 -2.91
CA LEU A 62 8.84 -0.34 -1.84
C LEU A 62 9.65 -0.43 -0.55
N VAL A 63 9.23 0.28 0.49
CA VAL A 63 10.05 0.49 1.70
C VAL A 63 9.25 0.21 2.96
N LEU A 64 9.81 -0.59 3.86
CA LEU A 64 9.30 -0.81 5.20
C LEU A 64 10.01 0.12 6.20
N TYR A 65 9.22 0.91 6.91
CA TYR A 65 9.66 1.86 7.92
C TYR A 65 9.27 1.45 9.34
N ASN A 66 10.01 1.95 10.32
CA ASN A 66 9.57 2.14 11.71
C ASN A 66 9.80 3.59 12.09
N GLY A 67 8.73 4.39 12.13
CA GLY A 67 8.85 5.84 12.15
C GLY A 67 9.60 6.34 10.91
N ASP A 68 10.72 7.04 11.12
CA ASP A 68 11.57 7.58 10.05
C ASP A 68 12.71 6.62 9.64
N TYR A 69 12.88 5.51 10.37
CA TYR A 69 13.95 4.55 10.09
C TYR A 69 13.54 3.54 9.03
N ILE A 70 14.39 3.34 8.02
CA ILE A 70 14.23 2.30 7.00
C ILE A 70 14.66 0.97 7.61
N LEU A 71 13.75 0.01 7.67
CA LEU A 71 14.04 -1.37 8.08
C LEU A 71 14.43 -2.24 6.88
N TRP A 72 13.79 -2.01 5.74
CA TRP A 72 14.00 -2.79 4.51
C TRP A 72 13.49 -2.04 3.27
N SER A 73 14.05 -2.33 2.09
CA SER A 73 13.56 -1.83 0.81
C SER A 73 13.84 -2.79 -0.35
N THR A 74 13.06 -2.71 -1.43
CA THR A 74 13.31 -3.44 -2.69
C THR A 74 14.54 -2.92 -3.44
N GLY A 75 14.93 -1.66 -3.24
CA GLY A 75 16.05 -1.05 -3.96
C GLY A 75 15.74 -0.73 -5.43
N THR A 76 14.46 -0.60 -5.77
CA THR A 76 13.97 -0.40 -7.16
C THR A 76 13.73 1.06 -7.51
N GLN A 77 14.35 2.00 -6.79
CA GLN A 77 14.22 3.42 -7.09
C GLN A 77 14.59 3.70 -8.56
N TYR A 78 13.73 4.46 -9.23
CA TYR A 78 13.89 4.88 -10.63
C TYR A 78 13.89 3.75 -11.67
N MET A 79 13.48 2.53 -11.31
CA MET A 79 13.35 1.42 -12.27
C MET A 79 12.04 1.45 -13.09
N GLY A 80 11.18 2.43 -12.85
CA GLY A 80 9.91 2.62 -13.54
C GLY A 80 9.19 3.90 -13.09
N THR A 81 7.91 4.03 -13.46
CA THR A 81 7.02 5.11 -13.04
C THR A 81 5.67 4.57 -12.60
N ASN A 82 4.99 5.30 -11.71
CA ASN A 82 3.67 4.95 -11.16
C ASN A 82 3.57 3.48 -10.71
N CYS A 83 4.63 2.99 -10.04
CA CYS A 83 4.69 1.60 -9.65
C CYS A 83 3.67 1.26 -8.57
N TYR A 84 3.33 -0.02 -8.51
CA TYR A 84 2.43 -0.57 -7.51
C TYR A 84 2.90 -1.94 -7.05
N LEU A 85 2.70 -2.24 -5.77
CA LEU A 85 2.83 -3.58 -5.23
C LEU A 85 1.50 -4.33 -5.40
N THR A 86 1.56 -5.62 -5.71
CA THR A 86 0.41 -6.54 -5.66
C THR A 86 0.80 -7.88 -5.03
N VAL A 87 -0.20 -8.55 -4.46
CA VAL A 87 -0.11 -9.96 -4.04
C VAL A 87 -0.70 -10.82 -5.16
N THR A 88 0.05 -11.79 -5.66
CA THR A 88 -0.44 -12.70 -6.69
C THR A 88 -1.21 -13.88 -6.09
N TYR A 89 -1.83 -14.68 -6.96
CA TYR A 89 -2.55 -15.90 -6.56
C TYR A 89 -1.64 -17.13 -6.43
N ASP A 90 -0.33 -16.99 -6.65
CA ASP A 90 0.68 -18.06 -6.53
C ASP A 90 1.72 -17.72 -5.45
N ALA A 91 1.29 -16.94 -4.45
CA ALA A 91 2.05 -16.58 -3.26
C ALA A 91 3.29 -15.69 -3.51
N ARG A 92 3.22 -14.78 -4.49
CA ARG A 92 4.26 -13.78 -4.77
C ARG A 92 3.83 -12.38 -4.41
N LEU A 93 4.80 -11.57 -4.02
CA LEU A 93 4.71 -10.12 -4.02
C LEU A 93 5.45 -9.61 -5.25
N ILE A 94 4.78 -8.79 -6.05
CA ILE A 94 5.40 -8.21 -7.24
C ILE A 94 5.19 -6.70 -7.23
N VAL A 95 6.28 -5.97 -7.44
CA VAL A 95 6.22 -4.55 -7.80
C VAL A 95 6.24 -4.46 -9.32
N TYR A 96 5.18 -3.88 -9.88
CA TYR A 96 5.06 -3.60 -11.30
C TYR A 96 5.22 -2.10 -11.55
N ASP A 97 5.76 -1.72 -12.70
CA ASP A 97 5.61 -0.37 -13.22
C ASP A 97 4.25 -0.17 -13.93
N SER A 98 3.98 1.05 -14.38
CA SER A 98 2.72 1.37 -15.09
C SER A 98 2.50 0.62 -16.40
N SER A 99 3.56 0.07 -17.01
CA SER A 99 3.46 -0.75 -18.23
C SER A 99 3.13 -2.21 -17.94
N GLY A 100 3.07 -2.60 -16.66
CA GLY A 100 2.89 -3.99 -16.24
C GLY A 100 4.17 -4.81 -16.27
N ARG A 101 5.35 -4.16 -16.38
CA ARG A 101 6.63 -4.84 -16.29
C ARG A 101 7.02 -5.04 -14.83
N PRO A 102 7.37 -6.26 -14.39
CA PRO A 102 7.83 -6.48 -13.03
C PRO A 102 9.19 -5.82 -12.84
N VAL A 103 9.32 -4.99 -11.80
CA VAL A 103 10.60 -4.37 -11.39
C VAL A 103 11.21 -5.06 -10.18
N TRP A 104 10.41 -5.78 -9.39
CA TRP A 104 10.87 -6.66 -8.32
C TRP A 104 9.84 -7.75 -8.03
N THR A 105 10.32 -8.92 -7.63
CA THR A 105 9.50 -10.08 -7.24
C THR A 105 10.09 -10.72 -5.98
N SER A 106 9.26 -11.13 -5.04
CA SER A 106 9.70 -11.92 -3.89
C SER A 106 10.05 -13.35 -4.28
N ASP A 107 10.98 -13.97 -3.54
CA ASP A 107 11.36 -15.38 -3.73
C ASP A 107 10.32 -16.39 -3.18
N THR A 108 9.12 -15.92 -2.87
CA THR A 108 8.02 -16.74 -2.38
C THR A 108 7.26 -17.34 -3.56
N TYR A 109 6.83 -18.59 -3.46
CA TYR A 109 6.03 -19.23 -4.51
C TYR A 109 5.28 -20.43 -3.94
N ARG A 110 4.04 -20.63 -4.39
CA ARG A 110 3.32 -21.88 -4.26
C ARG A 110 2.63 -22.21 -5.58
N ALA A 111 2.74 -23.47 -5.99
CA ALA A 111 2.00 -23.98 -7.13
C ALA A 111 0.49 -23.97 -6.84
N GLY A 112 -0.31 -23.75 -7.89
CA GLY A 112 -1.76 -23.58 -7.78
C GLY A 112 -2.18 -22.10 -7.72
N ARG A 113 -3.49 -21.87 -7.83
CA ARG A 113 -4.08 -20.53 -7.81
C ARG A 113 -4.99 -20.41 -6.60
N GLU A 114 -4.50 -19.74 -5.57
CA GLU A 114 -5.15 -19.60 -4.26
C GLU A 114 -5.21 -18.15 -3.81
N ASN A 115 -6.04 -17.86 -2.82
CA ASN A 115 -6.11 -16.53 -2.21
C ASN A 115 -5.08 -16.39 -1.10
N TYR A 116 -4.33 -15.29 -1.14
CA TYR A 116 -3.34 -14.93 -0.13
C TYR A 116 -3.64 -13.55 0.45
N VAL A 117 -3.11 -13.31 1.63
CA VAL A 117 -3.24 -12.02 2.31
C VAL A 117 -1.89 -11.62 2.91
N LEU A 118 -1.42 -10.43 2.53
CA LEU A 118 -0.25 -9.79 3.11
C LEU A 118 -0.70 -8.94 4.31
N ILE A 119 -0.07 -9.15 5.47
CA ILE A 119 -0.39 -8.43 6.69
C ILE A 119 0.89 -7.82 7.27
N LEU A 120 0.83 -6.51 7.56
CA LEU A 120 1.83 -5.83 8.38
C LEU A 120 1.40 -5.97 9.85
N GLN A 121 2.24 -6.62 10.65
CA GLN A 121 1.91 -6.97 12.04
C GLN A 121 2.47 -5.96 13.04
N THR A 122 1.98 -6.03 14.28
CA THR A 122 2.31 -5.10 15.37
C THR A 122 3.78 -5.15 15.80
N ASP A 123 4.49 -6.23 15.49
CA ASP A 123 5.93 -6.40 15.72
C ASP A 123 6.81 -5.88 14.56
N GLY A 124 6.18 -5.39 13.48
CA GLY A 124 6.84 -4.92 12.26
C GLY A 124 7.17 -6.04 11.27
N SER A 125 6.71 -7.26 11.51
CA SER A 125 6.80 -8.36 10.55
C SER A 125 5.80 -8.15 9.41
N LEU A 126 6.24 -8.47 8.18
CA LEU A 126 5.40 -8.44 7.00
C LEU A 126 5.20 -9.87 6.50
N VAL A 127 3.99 -10.40 6.70
CA VAL A 127 3.72 -11.84 6.56
C VAL A 127 2.69 -12.10 5.47
N LEU A 128 2.99 -13.07 4.61
CA LEU A 128 2.08 -13.53 3.56
C LEU A 128 1.42 -14.84 4.00
N TYR A 129 0.11 -14.81 4.25
CA TYR A 129 -0.70 -15.94 4.68
C TYR A 129 -1.41 -16.61 3.51
N GLY A 130 -1.43 -17.94 3.52
CA GLY A 130 -2.14 -18.78 2.55
C GLY A 130 -3.63 -18.99 2.86
N PRO A 131 -4.33 -19.76 2.02
CA PRO A 131 -5.79 -19.95 2.09
C PRO A 131 -6.26 -20.62 3.39
N GLU A 132 -5.47 -21.49 4.02
CA GLU A 132 -5.88 -22.16 5.27
C GLU A 132 -6.01 -21.16 6.43
N VAL A 133 -5.05 -20.25 6.57
CA VAL A 133 -5.07 -19.20 7.60
C VAL A 133 -5.90 -17.98 7.17
N GLY A 134 -5.94 -17.65 5.88
CA GLY A 134 -6.75 -16.55 5.34
C GLY A 134 -8.25 -16.76 5.54
N ARG A 135 -8.74 -18.01 5.48
CA ARG A 135 -10.13 -18.35 5.84
C ARG A 135 -10.43 -18.05 7.31
N ALA A 136 -9.50 -18.34 8.22
CA ALA A 136 -9.65 -17.99 9.63
C ALA A 136 -9.63 -16.48 9.84
N TYR A 137 -8.79 -15.72 9.12
CA TYR A 137 -8.75 -14.26 9.20
C TYR A 137 -10.04 -13.61 8.67
N ASN A 138 -10.57 -14.08 7.54
CA ASN A 138 -11.84 -13.57 6.99
C ASN A 138 -13.06 -13.93 7.86
N ALA A 139 -12.95 -14.93 8.74
CA ALA A 139 -13.96 -15.29 9.72
C ALA A 139 -13.85 -14.50 11.06
N ARG A 140 -12.76 -13.74 11.27
CA ARG A 140 -12.43 -13.04 12.53
C ARG A 140 -13.20 -11.74 12.81
N ASN A 141 -14.44 -11.60 12.33
CA ASN A 141 -15.44 -10.89 13.15
C ASN A 141 -15.99 -11.77 14.29
N THR A 142 -15.57 -13.04 14.38
CA THR A 142 -15.84 -13.94 15.50
C THR A 142 -14.64 -14.87 15.74
N VAL A 143 -13.85 -14.56 16.77
CA VAL A 143 -13.08 -15.41 17.74
C VAL A 143 -12.50 -16.74 17.20
N THR A 144 -11.23 -17.11 17.36
CA THR A 144 -10.54 -17.49 18.62
C THR A 144 -9.06 -17.70 18.31
N ASP A 145 -8.22 -17.45 19.31
CA ASP A 145 -6.79 -17.79 19.32
C ASP A 145 -6.60 -19.31 19.11
N THR A 146 -6.00 -19.69 17.99
CA THR A 146 -5.53 -21.05 17.76
C THR A 146 -4.12 -20.97 17.18
N THR A 147 -3.15 -20.97 18.09
CA THR A 147 -1.75 -21.40 17.90
C THR A 147 -1.08 -20.97 16.59
N ALA A 148 -0.39 -19.83 16.65
CA ALA A 148 0.72 -19.49 15.78
C ALA A 148 1.89 -20.47 15.97
N ALA A 149 1.75 -21.71 15.50
CA ALA A 149 2.84 -22.67 15.42
C ALA A 149 3.38 -22.65 13.98
N ASN A 150 4.64 -22.21 13.82
CA ASN A 150 5.45 -22.19 12.60
C ASN A 150 5.48 -20.90 11.76
N ALA A 151 5.17 -19.74 12.34
CA ALA A 151 5.75 -18.49 11.83
C ALA A 151 7.24 -18.46 12.23
N LYS A 152 8.11 -19.11 11.43
CA LYS A 152 9.56 -19.01 11.62
C LYS A 152 9.92 -17.54 11.51
N SER A 153 10.39 -16.94 12.62
CA SER A 153 10.72 -15.52 12.70
C SER A 153 11.58 -15.12 11.53
N VAL A 154 10.94 -14.43 10.61
CA VAL A 154 11.58 -13.94 9.41
C VAL A 154 12.41 -12.76 9.87
N LYS A 155 13.72 -12.76 9.59
CA LYS A 155 14.55 -11.59 9.89
C LYS A 155 13.84 -10.35 9.34
N LYS A 156 13.83 -9.25 10.11
CA LYS A 156 13.30 -7.96 9.63
C LYS A 156 13.86 -7.70 8.22
N GLY A 157 12.98 -7.60 7.22
CA GLY A 157 13.36 -7.44 5.82
C GLY A 157 13.57 -8.74 5.01
N THR A 158 13.18 -9.90 5.52
CA THR A 158 12.99 -11.12 4.72
C THR A 158 11.49 -11.36 4.62
N PHE A 159 10.99 -11.84 3.49
CA PHE A 159 9.60 -12.25 3.33
C PHE A 159 9.51 -13.75 3.60
N ALA A 160 8.56 -14.19 4.43
CA ALA A 160 8.24 -15.61 4.48
C ALA A 160 6.76 -15.86 4.26
N LEU A 161 6.53 -16.99 3.63
CA LEU A 161 5.23 -17.63 3.55
C LEU A 161 4.96 -18.33 4.87
N VAL A 162 3.82 -18.03 5.46
CA VAL A 162 3.26 -18.84 6.55
C VAL A 162 2.10 -19.65 5.94
N PRO A 163 2.17 -21.01 5.98
CA PRO A 163 1.08 -21.87 5.54
C PRO A 163 -0.23 -21.51 6.26
#